data_AF-A0A1X2GVB5-F1
#
_entry.id   AF-A0A1X2GVB5-F1
#
_cell.length_a   1.000
_cell.length_b   1.000
_cell.length_c   1.000
_cell.angle_alpha   90.00
_cell.angle_beta   90.00
_cell.angle_gamma   90.00
#
_symmetry.space_group_name_H-M   'P 1'
#
loop_
_entity.id
_entity.type
_entity.pdbx_description
1 polymer ?
#
loop_
_entity_poly.entity_id
_entity_poly.type
_entity_poly.pdbx_seq_one_letter_code
_entity_poly.pdbx_strand_id
1 'polypeptide(L)'
;MPVAEIPRQRHQDTLDRGMAVFRKITGSLDGWTFVQEKNGVKLYNRQPDNPSEPLIVRGDYHYPGAKDCTPLDFSGITCYAGCRRIWDNRFADSDYLYYRTRYSALLYTTTKPTWPVSARDFLNVTLREDHGDVMFLGTFAVEDETKPPVEGYVRGSILIGGMRCWKHEQGGLGITYIAQVNFGGMLPPPLAKSVMQQIPLCAGKMAEYHKKHGFPPNTYLHAGFLTSETFDHDKHTYTLRIHSDANASGNRSSPDAEIICCKKMYSKGVKVTIQGSAQYQIVPCQDSPNSKVLIFNMQDHIVAIIGPK
;
A
#
# COMPACT_ATOMS: atom_id res chain seq x y z
N MET A 1 -23.06 -8.64 7.68
CA MET A 1 -22.98 -8.07 9.04
C MET A 1 -22.58 -6.61 8.89
N PRO A 2 -23.30 -5.64 9.49
CA PRO A 2 -22.87 -4.26 9.46
C PRO A 2 -21.52 -4.18 10.19
N VAL A 3 -20.52 -3.62 9.52
CA VAL A 3 -19.20 -3.37 10.12
C VAL A 3 -19.47 -2.42 11.29
N ALA A 4 -19.26 -2.88 12.52
CA ALA A 4 -19.39 -2.03 13.70
C ALA A 4 -18.57 -0.75 13.45
N GLU A 5 -19.15 0.42 13.69
CA GLU A 5 -18.43 1.69 13.65
C GLU A 5 -17.38 1.69 14.76
N ILE A 6 -16.19 1.17 14.44
CA ILE A 6 -15.03 1.31 15.30
C ILE A 6 -14.65 2.81 15.27
N PRO A 7 -14.50 3.48 16.42
CA PRO A 7 -14.28 4.91 16.46
C PRO A 7 -13.10 5.31 15.57
N ARG A 8 -13.26 6.35 14.74
CA ARG A 8 -12.19 6.88 13.89
C ARG A 8 -10.89 7.20 14.65
N GLN A 9 -10.97 7.39 15.97
CA GLN A 9 -9.85 7.66 16.87
C GLN A 9 -9.06 6.41 17.32
N ARG A 10 -9.59 5.20 17.13
CA ARG A 10 -8.89 3.98 17.54
C ARG A 10 -7.54 3.89 16.83
N HIS A 11 -6.47 3.72 17.61
CA HIS A 11 -5.08 3.69 17.16
C HIS A 11 -4.58 4.99 16.47
N GLN A 12 -5.28 6.12 16.62
CA GLN A 12 -4.85 7.40 16.03
C GLN A 12 -3.49 7.84 16.58
N ASP A 13 -3.26 7.74 17.89
CA ASP A 13 -1.98 8.13 18.51
C ASP A 13 -0.79 7.31 17.99
N THR A 14 -1.01 6.04 17.65
CA THR A 14 0.02 5.18 17.06
C THR A 14 0.32 5.62 15.62
N LEU A 15 -0.71 5.94 14.84
CA LEU A 15 -0.52 6.48 13.49
C LEU A 15 0.22 7.81 13.51
N ASP A 16 -0.20 8.77 14.33
CA ASP A 16 0.36 10.13 14.32
C ASP A 16 1.82 10.12 14.73
N ARG A 17 2.16 9.42 15.83
CA ARG A 17 3.55 9.27 16.28
C ARG A 17 4.38 8.48 15.27
N GLY A 18 3.86 7.37 14.78
CA GLY A 18 4.53 6.52 13.79
C GLY A 18 4.87 7.29 12.52
N MET A 19 3.90 8.03 11.97
CA MET A 19 4.07 8.80 10.75
C MET A 19 5.01 10.00 10.94
N ALA A 20 4.98 10.67 12.09
CA ALA A 20 5.94 11.72 12.40
C ALA A 20 7.39 11.19 12.38
N VAL A 21 7.63 10.03 13.00
CA VAL A 21 8.95 9.38 12.97
C VAL A 21 9.29 8.92 11.54
N PHE A 22 8.36 8.26 10.85
CA PHE A 22 8.55 7.74 9.50
C PHE A 22 8.94 8.83 8.49
N ARG A 23 8.25 9.98 8.50
CA ARG A 23 8.59 11.14 7.65
C ARG A 23 10.00 11.66 7.97
N LYS A 24 10.34 11.78 9.26
CA LYS A 24 11.67 12.24 9.68
C LYS A 24 12.78 11.33 9.15
N ILE A 25 12.66 10.02 9.35
CA ILE A 25 13.74 9.07 9.01
C ILE A 25 13.84 8.74 7.51
N THR A 26 12.77 8.97 6.75
CA THR A 26 12.78 8.89 5.27
C THR A 26 13.23 10.20 4.60
N GLY A 27 13.20 11.33 5.33
CA GLY A 27 13.53 12.66 4.82
C GLY A 27 15.02 12.92 4.61
N SER A 28 15.88 12.34 5.46
CA SER A 28 17.33 12.58 5.48
C SER A 28 18.12 11.29 5.67
N LEU A 29 19.41 11.29 5.33
CA LEU A 29 20.37 10.22 5.64
C LEU A 29 21.09 10.44 6.98
N ASP A 30 20.75 11.46 7.76
CA ASP A 30 21.34 11.69 9.08
C ASP A 30 21.12 10.50 10.02
N GLY A 31 22.23 10.02 10.62
CA GLY A 31 22.23 8.85 11.50
C GLY A 31 22.12 7.50 10.78
N TRP A 32 22.11 7.48 9.44
CA TRP A 32 22.15 6.26 8.66
C TRP A 32 23.59 5.87 8.30
N THR A 33 23.92 4.60 8.46
CA THR A 33 25.17 4.01 7.99
C THR A 33 24.92 3.23 6.70
N PHE A 34 25.64 3.57 5.64
CA PHE A 34 25.62 2.80 4.40
C PHE A 34 26.18 1.39 4.65
N VAL A 35 25.48 0.38 4.13
CA VAL A 35 25.86 -1.02 4.27
C VAL A 35 26.44 -1.54 2.96
N GLN A 36 25.65 -1.44 1.88
CA GLN A 36 26.01 -1.92 0.55
C GLN A 36 25.00 -1.43 -0.48
N GLU A 37 25.30 -1.61 -1.76
CA GLU A 37 24.33 -1.50 -2.84
C GLU A 37 24.07 -2.89 -3.43
N LYS A 38 22.81 -3.24 -3.67
CA LYS A 38 22.42 -4.53 -4.25
C LYS A 38 21.22 -4.36 -5.17
N ASN A 39 21.34 -4.82 -6.42
CA ASN A 39 20.32 -4.69 -7.46
C ASN A 39 19.84 -3.23 -7.65
N GLY A 40 20.78 -2.27 -7.55
CA GLY A 40 20.49 -0.83 -7.63
C GLY A 40 19.85 -0.23 -6.38
N VAL A 41 19.58 -1.01 -5.34
CA VAL A 41 19.06 -0.52 -4.05
C VAL A 41 20.23 -0.23 -3.12
N LYS A 42 20.35 1.01 -2.67
CA LYS A 42 21.31 1.42 -1.63
C LYS A 42 20.74 1.07 -0.27
N LEU A 43 21.43 0.22 0.46
CA LEU A 43 21.00 -0.29 1.75
C LEU A 43 21.72 0.44 2.88
N TYR A 44 20.95 0.87 3.86
CA TYR A 44 21.43 1.55 5.05
C TYR A 44 20.87 0.90 6.31
N ASN A 45 21.53 1.12 7.42
CA ASN A 45 20.99 0.81 8.72
C ASN A 45 21.17 1.97 9.71
N ARG A 46 20.35 1.96 10.75
CA ARG A 46 20.42 2.91 11.86
C ARG A 46 20.12 2.16 13.15
N GLN A 47 20.88 2.46 14.20
CA GLN A 47 20.58 1.97 15.54
C GLN A 47 19.29 2.64 16.07
N PRO A 48 18.38 1.87 16.67
CA PRO A 48 17.21 2.44 17.33
C PRO A 48 17.63 3.26 18.55
N ASP A 49 16.77 4.18 18.97
CA ASP A 49 17.01 4.99 20.17
C ASP A 49 16.96 4.11 21.44
N ASN A 50 16.12 3.06 21.42
CA ASN A 50 16.10 2.01 22.43
C ASN A 50 16.96 0.80 21.99
N PRO A 51 18.07 0.48 22.65
CA PRO A 51 18.95 -0.64 22.28
C PRO A 51 18.30 -2.03 22.33
N SER A 52 17.16 -2.19 23.02
CA SER A 52 16.43 -3.46 23.02
C SER A 52 15.59 -3.68 21.76
N GLU A 53 15.41 -2.64 20.94
CA GLU A 53 14.68 -2.74 19.69
C GLU A 53 15.54 -3.26 18.54
N PRO A 54 14.93 -3.87 17.51
CA PRO A 54 15.65 -4.28 16.32
C PRO A 54 16.19 -3.07 15.54
N LEU A 55 17.27 -3.33 14.79
CA LEU A 55 17.88 -2.38 13.86
C LEU A 55 16.86 -1.81 12.87
N ILE A 56 16.93 -0.52 12.62
CA ILE A 56 16.15 0.13 11.56
C ILE A 56 16.92 -0.04 10.25
N VAL A 57 16.26 -0.53 9.22
CA VAL A 57 16.86 -0.75 7.89
C VAL A 57 16.16 0.11 6.84
N ARG A 58 16.94 0.55 5.85
CA ARG A 58 16.50 1.43 4.77
C ARG A 58 17.00 0.95 3.43
N GLY A 59 16.18 1.13 2.40
CA GLY A 59 16.53 0.88 1.00
C GLY A 59 16.12 2.06 0.15
N ASP A 60 17.08 2.70 -0.51
CA ASP A 60 16.83 3.77 -1.47
C ASP A 60 17.01 3.25 -2.89
N TYR A 61 16.06 3.56 -3.76
CA TYR A 61 16.05 3.16 -5.16
C TYR A 61 15.55 4.30 -6.04
N HIS A 62 16.28 4.61 -7.11
CA HIS A 62 15.82 5.51 -8.17
C HIS A 62 15.25 4.70 -9.33
N TYR A 63 13.99 4.93 -9.64
CA TYR A 63 13.27 4.28 -10.72
C TYR A 63 12.97 5.25 -11.87
N PRO A 64 13.86 5.37 -12.88
CA PRO A 64 13.68 6.29 -14.01
C PRO A 64 12.54 5.88 -14.95
N GLY A 65 12.05 4.64 -14.87
CA GLY A 65 11.02 4.09 -15.77
C GLY A 65 9.58 4.52 -15.46
N ALA A 66 9.33 5.24 -14.37
CA ALA A 66 7.99 5.66 -13.92
C ALA A 66 7.53 7.01 -14.50
N LYS A 67 7.63 7.21 -15.82
CA LYS A 67 7.24 8.48 -16.46
C LYS A 67 5.73 8.77 -16.35
N ASP A 68 4.93 7.72 -16.48
CA ASP A 68 3.46 7.76 -16.57
C ASP A 68 2.75 7.40 -15.25
N CYS A 69 3.48 7.49 -14.14
CA CYS A 69 3.04 6.97 -12.84
C CYS A 69 3.27 8.04 -11.76
N THR A 70 2.21 8.37 -11.02
CA THR A 70 2.33 9.23 -9.84
C THR A 70 2.84 8.43 -8.63
N PRO A 71 3.39 9.08 -7.60
CA PRO A 71 3.72 8.40 -6.35
C PRO A 71 2.53 7.63 -5.75
N LEU A 72 1.32 8.20 -5.82
CA LEU A 72 0.11 7.54 -5.33
C LEU A 72 -0.26 6.31 -6.17
N ASP A 73 -0.18 6.39 -7.49
CA ASP A 73 -0.44 5.24 -8.38
C ASP A 73 0.54 4.09 -8.10
N PHE A 74 1.82 4.42 -7.93
CA PHE A 74 2.85 3.44 -7.58
C PHE A 74 2.54 2.76 -6.23
N SER A 75 1.95 3.50 -5.28
CA SER A 75 1.61 2.97 -3.96
C SER A 75 0.66 1.76 -3.99
N GLY A 76 -0.20 1.68 -5.02
CA GLY A 76 -1.15 0.59 -5.21
C GLY A 76 -0.47 -0.78 -5.31
N ILE A 77 0.76 -0.84 -5.81
CA ILE A 77 1.56 -2.07 -5.93
C ILE A 77 1.83 -2.73 -4.56
N THR A 78 1.92 -1.92 -3.51
CA THR A 78 2.08 -2.41 -2.13
C THR A 78 0.74 -2.67 -1.44
N CYS A 79 -0.26 -1.83 -1.71
CA CYS A 79 -1.51 -1.83 -0.97
C CYS A 79 -2.42 -3.01 -1.31
N TYR A 80 -2.35 -3.54 -2.53
CA TYR A 80 -3.17 -4.68 -2.93
C TYR A 80 -2.43 -6.01 -2.76
N ALA A 81 -3.03 -6.92 -2.00
CA ALA A 81 -2.50 -8.27 -1.77
C ALA A 81 -2.20 -9.02 -3.07
N GLY A 82 -3.06 -8.86 -4.10
CA GLY A 82 -2.87 -9.45 -5.41
C GLY A 82 -1.55 -9.02 -6.08
N CYS A 83 -1.19 -7.74 -5.99
CA CYS A 83 0.10 -7.25 -6.50
C CYS A 83 1.26 -7.73 -5.61
N ARG A 84 1.09 -7.59 -4.29
CA ARG A 84 2.16 -7.90 -3.33
C ARG A 84 2.60 -9.36 -3.37
N ARG A 85 1.68 -10.31 -3.60
CA ARG A 85 1.99 -11.74 -3.80
C ARG A 85 2.97 -12.00 -4.95
N ILE A 86 3.03 -11.13 -5.94
CA ILE A 86 3.87 -11.32 -7.14
C ILE A 86 5.32 -10.92 -6.89
N TRP A 87 5.54 -9.84 -6.13
CA TRP A 87 6.88 -9.29 -5.94
C TRP A 87 7.48 -9.59 -4.56
N ASP A 88 6.65 -9.81 -3.53
CA ASP A 88 7.10 -10.13 -2.17
C ASP A 88 7.01 -11.64 -1.91
N ASN A 89 8.13 -12.34 -2.11
CA ASN A 89 8.20 -13.79 -1.86
C ASN A 89 7.90 -14.20 -0.41
N ARG A 90 7.96 -13.29 0.57
CA ARG A 90 7.63 -13.58 1.97
C ARG A 90 6.17 -13.33 2.28
N PHE A 91 5.49 -12.49 1.50
CA PHE A 91 4.08 -12.21 1.71
C PHE A 91 3.22 -13.43 1.39
N ALA A 92 2.31 -13.79 2.30
CA ALA A 92 1.29 -14.79 2.07
C ALA A 92 -0.04 -14.12 1.72
N ASP A 93 -0.60 -13.36 2.66
CA ASP A 93 -1.86 -12.66 2.47
C ASP A 93 -2.01 -11.43 3.38
N SER A 94 -3.04 -10.62 3.10
CA SER A 94 -3.47 -9.54 3.99
C SER A 94 -4.97 -9.31 3.93
N ASP A 95 -5.56 -9.11 5.10
CA ASP A 95 -6.97 -8.80 5.28
C ASP A 95 -7.13 -7.39 5.85
N TYR A 96 -7.87 -6.54 5.14
CA TYR A 96 -8.33 -5.26 5.66
C TYR A 96 -9.46 -5.54 6.64
N LEU A 97 -9.19 -5.45 7.93
CA LEU A 97 -10.17 -5.73 8.97
C LEU A 97 -11.25 -4.64 9.00
N TYR A 98 -10.83 -3.38 8.81
CA TYR A 98 -11.73 -2.27 8.49
C TYR A 98 -10.95 -1.08 7.91
N TYR A 99 -11.64 -0.28 7.11
CA TYR A 99 -11.15 1.00 6.61
C TYR A 99 -11.56 2.13 7.56
N ARG A 100 -10.58 2.93 8.01
CA ARG A 100 -10.83 4.20 8.71
C ARG A 100 -11.16 5.31 7.72
N THR A 101 -10.42 5.30 6.62
CA THR A 101 -10.64 6.07 5.40
C THR A 101 -10.17 5.21 4.23
N ARG A 102 -10.25 5.70 2.98
CA ARG A 102 -9.58 5.04 1.85
C ARG A 102 -8.07 4.89 2.07
N TYR A 103 -7.47 5.82 2.80
CA TYR A 103 -6.02 5.92 2.97
C TYR A 103 -5.53 5.36 4.31
N SER A 104 -6.42 4.92 5.19
CA SER A 104 -6.05 4.35 6.48
C SER A 104 -6.91 3.15 6.85
N ALA A 105 -6.28 2.09 7.34
CA ALA A 105 -6.96 0.87 7.72
C ALA A 105 -6.28 0.16 8.88
N LEU A 106 -7.04 -0.71 9.57
CA LEU A 106 -6.47 -1.80 10.36
C LEU A 106 -6.29 -3.00 9.41
N LEU A 107 -5.04 -3.46 9.32
CA LEU A 107 -4.61 -4.49 8.39
C LEU A 107 -4.00 -5.66 9.15
N TYR A 108 -4.51 -6.85 8.91
CA TYR A 108 -3.89 -8.10 9.30
C TYR A 108 -3.05 -8.63 8.12
N THR A 109 -1.81 -9.05 8.36
CA THR A 109 -0.91 -9.54 7.31
C THR A 109 -0.21 -10.80 7.77
N THR A 110 -0.04 -11.77 6.88
CA THR A 110 0.68 -13.01 7.14
C THR A 110 1.85 -13.19 6.18
N THR A 111 2.88 -13.91 6.64
CA THR A 111 4.04 -14.27 5.84
C THR A 111 4.13 -15.78 5.65
N LYS A 112 4.66 -16.19 4.50
CA LYS A 112 5.02 -17.58 4.24
C LYS A 112 6.13 -18.03 5.21
N PRO A 113 6.11 -19.29 5.67
CA PRO A 113 7.27 -19.85 6.36
C PRO A 113 8.45 -19.91 5.37
N THR A 114 9.65 -19.59 5.83
CA THR A 114 10.89 -19.69 5.05
C THR A 114 11.92 -20.36 5.94
N TRP A 115 12.20 -21.64 5.72
CA TRP A 115 13.10 -22.41 6.59
C TRP A 115 14.42 -21.65 6.88
N PRO A 116 14.85 -21.52 8.16
CA PRO A 116 14.29 -22.10 9.40
C PRO A 116 13.27 -21.20 10.14
N VAL A 117 12.70 -20.19 9.47
CA VAL A 117 11.81 -19.17 10.02
C VAL A 117 10.35 -19.59 9.79
N SER A 118 9.60 -19.92 10.85
CA SER A 118 8.14 -20.16 10.83
C SER A 118 7.31 -19.02 10.18
N ALA A 119 6.03 -19.25 9.91
CA ALA A 119 5.13 -18.19 9.46
C ALA A 119 4.94 -17.12 10.56
N ARG A 120 4.78 -15.86 10.15
CA ARG A 120 4.45 -14.74 11.05
C ARG A 120 3.11 -14.13 10.68
N ASP A 121 2.41 -13.63 11.68
CA ASP A 121 1.31 -12.70 11.51
C ASP A 121 1.66 -11.33 12.10
N PHE A 122 1.03 -10.29 11.55
CA PHE A 122 1.20 -8.91 11.96
C PHE A 122 -0.16 -8.23 11.97
N LEU A 123 -0.42 -7.47 13.03
CA LEU A 123 -1.59 -6.60 13.13
C LEU A 123 -1.12 -5.16 13.16
N ASN A 124 -1.54 -4.38 12.18
CA ASN A 124 -0.98 -3.05 11.96
C ASN A 124 -2.07 -2.05 11.58
N VAL A 125 -1.83 -0.79 11.91
CA VAL A 125 -2.50 0.33 11.26
C VAL A 125 -1.65 0.89 10.14
N THR A 126 -2.29 1.28 9.05
CA THR A 126 -1.64 1.90 7.90
C THR A 126 -2.17 3.31 7.66
N LEU A 127 -1.32 4.17 7.11
CA LEU A 127 -1.72 5.49 6.62
C LEU A 127 -0.99 5.80 5.32
N ARG A 128 -1.74 6.27 4.33
CA ARG A 128 -1.25 6.90 3.10
C ARG A 128 -1.46 8.41 3.21
N GLU A 129 -0.40 9.17 3.04
CA GLU A 129 -0.44 10.63 2.91
C GLU A 129 0.01 10.98 1.50
N ASP A 130 -0.89 11.57 0.71
CA ASP A 130 -0.60 12.04 -0.63
C ASP A 130 -0.46 13.57 -0.62
N HIS A 131 0.67 14.06 -1.11
CA HIS A 131 0.98 15.47 -1.29
C HIS A 131 1.28 15.79 -2.76
N GLY A 132 0.75 14.98 -3.70
CA GLY A 132 0.95 15.13 -5.14
C GLY A 132 2.28 14.53 -5.60
N ASP A 133 3.37 15.29 -5.45
CA ASP A 133 4.70 14.87 -5.90
C ASP A 133 5.45 13.99 -4.90
N VAL A 134 4.89 13.82 -3.70
CA VAL A 134 5.39 12.90 -2.68
C VAL A 134 4.22 12.19 -2.00
N MET A 135 4.41 10.88 -1.77
CA MET A 135 3.48 10.03 -1.05
C MET A 135 4.23 9.26 0.03
N PHE A 136 3.63 9.18 1.21
CA PHE A 136 4.10 8.35 2.31
C PHE A 136 3.07 7.25 2.57
N LEU A 137 3.53 6.01 2.67
CA LEU A 137 2.77 4.88 3.16
C LEU A 137 3.47 4.37 4.41
N GLY A 138 2.87 4.60 5.58
CA GLY A 138 3.35 4.06 6.86
C GLY A 138 2.55 2.84 7.32
N THR A 139 3.19 1.98 8.10
CA THR A 139 2.62 0.78 8.72
C THR A 139 3.22 0.61 10.11
N PHE A 140 2.36 0.49 11.11
CA PHE A 140 2.76 0.47 12.52
C PHE A 140 1.96 -0.57 13.29
N ALA A 141 2.65 -1.37 14.11
CA ALA A 141 2.05 -2.42 14.91
C ALA A 141 1.08 -1.84 15.95
N VAL A 142 -0.01 -2.58 16.18
CA VAL A 142 -0.98 -2.29 17.24
C VAL A 142 -1.41 -3.58 17.92
N GLU A 143 -1.89 -3.44 19.14
CA GLU A 143 -2.63 -4.48 19.83
C GLU A 143 -4.13 -4.20 19.70
N ASP A 144 -4.91 -5.21 19.35
CA ASP A 144 -6.34 -5.07 19.14
C ASP A 144 -7.07 -6.39 19.44
N GLU A 145 -8.06 -6.34 20.32
CA GLU A 145 -8.87 -7.49 20.71
C GLU A 145 -9.63 -8.14 19.54
N THR A 146 -9.87 -7.41 18.45
CA THR A 146 -10.52 -7.95 17.24
C THR A 146 -9.64 -8.98 16.53
N LYS A 147 -8.34 -9.02 16.81
CA LYS A 147 -7.39 -9.94 16.17
C LYS A 147 -6.28 -10.39 17.14
N PRO A 148 -6.60 -11.26 18.11
CA PRO A 148 -5.60 -11.88 18.98
C PRO A 148 -4.60 -12.73 18.15
N PRO A 149 -3.45 -13.15 18.75
CA PRO A 149 -2.53 -14.09 18.12
C PRO A 149 -3.24 -15.35 17.60
N VAL A 150 -2.86 -15.79 16.40
CA VAL A 150 -3.48 -16.94 15.72
C VAL A 150 -2.54 -18.15 15.79
N GLU A 151 -3.08 -19.32 16.13
CA GLU A 151 -2.32 -20.57 16.13
C GLU A 151 -1.68 -20.85 14.76
N GLY A 152 -0.46 -21.38 14.77
CA GLY A 152 0.35 -21.62 13.56
C GLY A 152 1.16 -20.41 13.08
N TYR A 153 0.97 -19.24 13.67
CA TYR A 153 1.77 -18.04 13.42
C TYR A 153 2.53 -17.58 14.66
N VAL A 154 3.74 -17.06 14.44
CA VAL A 154 4.45 -16.27 15.46
C VAL A 154 4.06 -14.81 15.29
N ARG A 155 3.49 -14.18 16.32
CA ARG A 155 3.14 -12.75 16.28
C ARG A 155 4.39 -11.89 16.23
N GLY A 156 4.55 -11.18 15.11
CA GLY A 156 5.55 -10.13 14.95
C GLY A 156 4.94 -8.73 15.07
N SER A 157 5.80 -7.73 15.22
CA SER A 157 5.44 -6.32 15.31
C SER A 157 6.28 -5.50 14.34
N ILE A 158 5.62 -4.82 13.40
CA ILE A 158 6.24 -3.79 12.55
C ILE A 158 6.26 -2.50 13.36
N LEU A 159 7.35 -2.22 14.07
CA LEU A 159 7.45 -1.00 14.89
C LEU A 159 7.37 0.24 14.01
N ILE A 160 8.09 0.21 12.89
CA ILE A 160 8.04 1.21 11.82
C ILE A 160 8.21 0.47 10.50
N GLY A 161 7.33 0.71 9.54
CA GLY A 161 7.46 0.13 8.21
C GLY A 161 6.78 0.97 7.15
N GLY A 162 7.22 0.81 5.90
CA GLY A 162 6.52 1.38 4.76
C GLY A 162 7.43 2.00 3.72
N MET A 163 6.87 2.85 2.86
CA MET A 163 7.61 3.54 1.81
C MET A 163 7.31 5.04 1.72
N ARG A 164 8.33 5.81 1.35
CA ARG A 164 8.20 7.14 0.77
C ARG A 164 8.45 7.01 -0.73
N CYS A 165 7.57 7.56 -1.54
CA CYS A 165 7.74 7.65 -3.00
C CYS A 165 7.59 9.10 -3.44
N TRP A 166 8.44 9.58 -4.35
CA TRP A 166 8.36 10.97 -4.83
C TRP A 166 8.81 11.08 -6.28
N LYS A 167 8.41 12.16 -6.97
CA LYS A 167 8.96 12.52 -8.28
C LYS A 167 10.44 12.86 -8.13
N HIS A 168 11.30 12.07 -8.76
CA HIS A 168 12.75 12.25 -8.64
C HIS A 168 13.22 13.41 -9.53
N GLU A 169 14.17 14.20 -9.04
CA GLU A 169 14.76 15.35 -9.76
C GLU A 169 15.41 14.96 -11.10
N GLN A 170 15.98 13.75 -11.17
CA GLN A 170 16.54 13.17 -12.41
C GLN A 170 15.47 12.47 -13.28
N GLY A 171 14.19 12.68 -13.00
CA GLY A 171 13.06 12.04 -13.66
C GLY A 171 12.70 10.67 -13.08
N GLY A 172 11.45 10.24 -13.30
CA GLY A 172 10.91 9.00 -12.72
C GLY A 172 10.54 9.16 -11.24
N LEU A 173 10.70 8.08 -10.47
CA LEU A 173 10.35 8.05 -9.04
C LEU A 173 11.56 7.74 -8.16
N GLY A 174 11.69 8.44 -7.05
CA GLY A 174 12.51 8.02 -5.91
C GLY A 174 11.67 7.16 -4.97
N ILE A 175 12.28 6.12 -4.43
CA ILE A 175 11.63 5.18 -3.50
C ILE A 175 12.57 4.97 -2.32
N THR A 176 12.07 5.23 -1.12
CA THR A 176 12.72 4.86 0.14
C THR A 176 11.81 3.89 0.86
N TYR A 177 12.33 2.69 1.18
CA TYR A 177 11.63 1.69 1.99
C TYR A 177 12.28 1.61 3.36
N ILE A 178 11.51 1.70 4.44
CA ILE A 178 11.98 1.55 5.81
C ILE A 178 11.33 0.34 6.45
N ALA A 179 12.09 -0.38 7.27
CA ALA A 179 11.55 -1.38 8.16
C ALA A 179 12.30 -1.41 9.50
N GLN A 180 11.53 -1.60 10.57
CA GLN A 180 11.98 -1.95 11.91
C GLN A 180 10.99 -2.99 12.42
N VAL A 181 11.39 -4.25 12.41
CA VAL A 181 10.48 -5.38 12.65
C VAL A 181 11.01 -6.22 13.79
N ASN A 182 10.18 -6.37 14.83
CA ASN A 182 10.37 -7.43 15.80
C ASN A 182 9.65 -8.68 15.28
N PHE A 183 10.39 -9.72 14.92
CA PHE A 183 9.81 -10.94 14.34
C PHE A 183 9.11 -11.85 15.35
N GLY A 184 9.20 -11.53 16.65
CA GLY A 184 8.72 -12.39 17.73
C GLY A 184 9.44 -13.73 17.80
N GLY A 185 9.10 -14.51 18.82
CA GLY A 185 9.64 -15.85 19.05
C GLY A 185 11.17 -15.89 19.20
N MET A 186 11.74 -17.07 18.98
CA MET A 186 13.18 -17.30 19.10
C MET A 186 13.84 -17.33 17.73
N LEU A 187 14.37 -16.19 17.28
CA LEU A 187 15.28 -16.13 16.13
C LEU A 187 16.72 -15.87 16.63
N PRO A 188 17.71 -16.67 16.21
CA PRO A 188 19.11 -16.35 16.47
C PRO A 188 19.44 -14.93 15.94
N PRO A 189 20.13 -14.07 16.71
CA PRO A 189 20.38 -12.69 16.32
C PRO A 189 21.03 -12.51 14.94
N PRO A 190 22.01 -13.34 14.51
CA PRO A 190 22.58 -13.25 13.17
C PRO A 190 21.55 -13.50 12.05
N LEU A 191 20.63 -14.44 12.28
CA LEU A 191 19.57 -14.74 11.33
C LEU A 191 18.55 -13.61 11.27
N ALA A 192 18.11 -13.08 12.41
CA ALA A 192 17.21 -11.93 12.48
C ALA A 192 17.79 -10.71 11.74
N LYS A 193 19.08 -10.41 11.97
CA LYS A 193 19.79 -9.33 11.28
C LYS A 193 19.86 -9.55 9.77
N SER A 194 20.18 -10.77 9.32
CA SER A 194 20.22 -11.11 7.89
C SER A 194 18.86 -10.95 7.22
N VAL A 195 17.77 -11.38 7.87
CA VAL A 195 16.41 -11.20 7.35
C VAL A 195 16.05 -9.71 7.28
N MET A 196 16.32 -8.95 8.35
CA MET A 196 16.09 -7.49 8.38
C MET A 196 16.77 -6.78 7.20
N GLN A 197 18.05 -7.04 6.97
CA GLN A 197 18.83 -6.38 5.91
C GLN A 197 18.31 -6.66 4.49
N GLN A 198 17.51 -7.71 4.30
CA GLN A 198 16.91 -8.03 3.00
C GLN A 198 15.56 -7.35 2.75
N ILE A 199 14.84 -6.95 3.80
CA ILE A 199 13.52 -6.30 3.66
C ILE A 199 13.57 -5.07 2.74
N PRO A 200 14.52 -4.13 2.86
CA PRO A 200 14.49 -2.91 2.04
C PRO A 200 14.72 -3.15 0.54
N LEU A 201 15.17 -4.34 0.12
CA LEU A 201 15.26 -4.70 -1.30
C LEU A 201 13.89 -4.72 -2.00
N CYS A 202 12.79 -4.68 -1.23
CA CYS A 202 11.44 -4.48 -1.75
C CYS A 202 11.32 -3.22 -2.61
N ALA A 203 12.09 -2.15 -2.35
CA ALA A 203 12.09 -0.93 -3.16
C ALA A 203 12.34 -1.22 -4.65
N GLY A 204 13.39 -1.97 -4.97
CA GLY A 204 13.70 -2.37 -6.34
C GLY A 204 12.69 -3.39 -6.91
N LYS A 205 12.19 -4.31 -6.08
CA LYS A 205 11.20 -5.32 -6.53
C LYS A 205 9.87 -4.71 -6.95
N MET A 206 9.42 -3.66 -6.27
CA MET A 206 8.22 -2.91 -6.66
C MET A 206 8.44 -2.19 -8.00
N ALA A 207 9.62 -1.63 -8.23
CA ALA A 207 9.98 -1.02 -9.52
C ALA A 207 10.00 -2.05 -10.66
N GLU A 208 10.52 -3.25 -10.42
CA GLU A 208 10.48 -4.34 -11.41
C GLU A 208 9.04 -4.84 -11.67
N TYR A 209 8.20 -4.93 -10.63
CA TYR A 209 6.78 -5.21 -10.82
C TYR A 209 6.14 -4.14 -11.73
N HIS A 210 6.33 -2.86 -11.42
CA HIS A 210 5.78 -1.77 -12.22
C HIS A 210 6.29 -1.79 -13.66
N LYS A 211 7.59 -2.05 -13.84
CA LYS A 211 8.20 -2.14 -15.17
C LYS A 211 7.52 -3.20 -16.03
N LYS A 212 7.20 -4.35 -15.44
CA LYS A 212 6.59 -5.50 -16.11
C LYS A 212 5.07 -5.36 -16.28
N HIS A 213 4.36 -4.90 -15.27
CA HIS A 213 2.89 -4.97 -15.20
C HIS A 213 2.18 -3.61 -15.18
N GLY A 214 2.90 -2.51 -14.92
CA GLY A 214 2.31 -1.22 -14.60
C GLY A 214 1.81 -1.15 -13.15
N PHE A 215 0.80 -0.33 -12.90
CA PHE A 215 0.17 -0.21 -11.58
C PHE A 215 -1.31 -0.62 -11.62
N PRO A 216 -1.83 -1.21 -10.52
CA PRO A 216 -3.25 -1.54 -10.36
C PRO A 216 -4.10 -0.27 -10.28
N PRO A 217 -5.41 -0.32 -10.61
CA PRO A 217 -6.24 0.87 -10.56
C PRO A 217 -6.21 1.60 -9.22
N ASN A 218 -6.27 2.93 -9.29
CA ASN A 218 -6.26 3.82 -8.14
C ASN A 218 -7.47 4.75 -8.19
N THR A 219 -8.14 4.92 -7.05
CA THR A 219 -9.44 5.60 -6.98
C THR A 219 -9.34 6.90 -6.20
N TYR A 220 -9.87 7.98 -6.77
CA TYR A 220 -10.18 9.21 -6.08
C TYR A 220 -11.68 9.21 -5.80
N LEU A 221 -12.05 9.19 -4.53
CA LEU A 221 -13.45 9.20 -4.11
C LEU A 221 -13.83 10.61 -3.68
N HIS A 222 -14.76 11.22 -4.40
CA HIS A 222 -15.23 12.59 -4.17
C HIS A 222 -16.56 12.63 -3.40
N ALA A 223 -17.35 11.56 -3.49
CA ALA A 223 -18.59 11.39 -2.74
C ALA A 223 -18.75 9.95 -2.23
N GLY A 224 -19.21 9.79 -0.99
CA GLY A 224 -19.41 8.49 -0.35
C GLY A 224 -18.19 7.96 0.40
N PHE A 225 -18.26 6.68 0.78
CA PHE A 225 -17.19 6.00 1.51
C PHE A 225 -16.88 4.62 0.96
N LEU A 226 -15.59 4.27 1.01
CA LEU A 226 -15.08 2.98 0.59
C LEU A 226 -15.52 1.89 1.59
N THR A 227 -16.09 0.81 1.10
CA THR A 227 -16.40 -0.38 1.91
C THR A 227 -15.40 -1.51 1.66
N SER A 228 -14.94 -1.69 0.41
CA SER A 228 -13.84 -2.60 0.11
C SER A 228 -13.16 -2.26 -1.21
N GLU A 229 -11.88 -2.55 -1.32
CA GLU A 229 -11.09 -2.37 -2.54
C GLU A 229 -10.18 -3.59 -2.74
N THR A 230 -10.31 -4.30 -3.86
CA THR A 230 -9.48 -5.48 -4.16
C THR A 230 -8.97 -5.48 -5.59
N PHE A 231 -7.84 -6.15 -5.79
CA PHE A 231 -7.26 -6.36 -7.11
C PHE A 231 -6.79 -7.81 -7.27
N ASP A 232 -7.33 -8.50 -8.26
CA ASP A 232 -6.92 -9.83 -8.70
C ASP A 232 -5.87 -9.65 -9.81
N HIS A 233 -4.62 -10.01 -9.51
CA HIS A 233 -3.51 -9.85 -10.45
C HIS A 233 -3.62 -10.77 -11.66
N ASP A 234 -4.04 -12.02 -11.48
CA ASP A 234 -4.07 -12.98 -12.58
C ASP A 234 -5.14 -12.62 -13.61
N LYS A 235 -6.26 -12.05 -13.14
CA LYS A 235 -7.37 -11.59 -13.99
C LYS A 235 -7.30 -10.12 -14.38
N HIS A 236 -6.30 -9.39 -13.88
CA HIS A 236 -6.24 -7.91 -13.92
C HIS A 236 -7.58 -7.25 -13.55
N THR A 237 -8.28 -7.80 -12.57
CA THR A 237 -9.63 -7.37 -12.21
C THR A 237 -9.59 -6.58 -10.90
N TYR A 238 -10.01 -5.33 -10.98
CA TYR A 238 -10.17 -4.43 -9.84
C TYR A 238 -11.64 -4.37 -9.44
N THR A 239 -11.92 -4.58 -8.15
CA THR A 239 -13.27 -4.50 -7.60
C THR A 239 -13.32 -3.45 -6.50
N LEU A 240 -14.18 -2.46 -6.71
CA LEU A 240 -14.39 -1.33 -5.82
C LEU A 240 -15.83 -1.38 -5.31
N ARG A 241 -16.00 -1.39 -3.99
CA ARG A 241 -17.31 -1.29 -3.35
C ARG A 241 -17.42 0.01 -2.59
N ILE A 242 -18.41 0.82 -2.94
CA ILE A 242 -18.64 2.15 -2.38
C ILE A 242 -20.06 2.22 -1.84
N HIS A 243 -20.24 2.94 -0.75
CA HIS A 243 -21.54 3.44 -0.34
C HIS A 243 -21.61 4.94 -0.64
N SER A 244 -22.67 5.37 -1.31
CA SER A 244 -22.93 6.76 -1.63
C SER A 244 -23.25 7.56 -0.38
N ASP A 245 -22.87 8.83 -0.35
CA ASP A 245 -23.35 9.76 0.67
C ASP A 245 -24.70 10.32 0.20
N ALA A 246 -25.78 10.01 0.92
CA ALA A 246 -27.13 10.49 0.60
C ALA A 246 -27.23 12.02 0.56
N ASN A 247 -26.31 12.74 1.23
CA ASN A 247 -26.25 14.21 1.16
C ASN A 247 -25.45 14.71 -0.04
N ALA A 248 -24.70 13.82 -0.70
CA ALA A 248 -23.97 14.13 -1.92
C ALA A 248 -24.80 13.95 -3.20
N SER A 249 -25.96 13.29 -3.12
CA SER A 249 -26.83 13.05 -4.27
C SER A 249 -27.52 14.33 -4.76
N GLY A 250 -26.95 14.92 -5.79
CA GLY A 250 -27.55 15.96 -6.62
C GLY A 250 -26.98 15.83 -8.03
N ASN A 251 -27.66 16.37 -9.05
CA ASN A 251 -27.18 16.34 -10.43
C ASN A 251 -25.89 17.17 -10.55
N ARG A 252 -24.74 16.54 -10.30
CA ARG A 252 -23.41 17.17 -10.29
C ARG A 252 -22.75 16.95 -11.64
N SER A 253 -22.09 18.00 -12.14
CA SER A 253 -21.24 17.92 -13.32
C SER A 253 -19.89 17.24 -13.03
N SER A 254 -19.50 17.11 -11.76
CA SER A 254 -18.28 16.42 -11.31
C SER A 254 -18.54 14.93 -11.04
N PRO A 255 -17.57 14.05 -11.32
CA PRO A 255 -17.68 12.63 -10.95
C PRO A 255 -17.70 12.44 -9.44
N ASP A 256 -18.44 11.43 -8.98
CA ASP A 256 -18.43 10.99 -7.58
C ASP A 256 -17.18 10.15 -7.27
N ALA A 257 -16.65 9.44 -8.27
CA ALA A 257 -15.39 8.74 -8.19
C ALA A 257 -14.64 8.76 -9.52
N GLU A 258 -13.30 8.84 -9.44
CA GLU A 258 -12.40 8.70 -10.57
C GLU A 258 -11.46 7.52 -10.36
N ILE A 259 -11.42 6.59 -11.30
CA ILE A 259 -10.51 5.44 -11.25
C ILE A 259 -9.48 5.58 -12.37
N ILE A 260 -8.22 5.68 -11.99
CA ILE A 260 -7.09 5.73 -12.93
C ILE A 260 -6.68 4.30 -13.27
N CYS A 261 -6.62 3.98 -14.55
CA CYS A 261 -6.28 2.65 -15.05
C CYS A 261 -5.01 2.71 -15.91
N CYS A 262 -3.95 2.05 -15.43
CA CYS A 262 -2.65 2.05 -16.09
C CYS A 262 -2.73 1.46 -17.50
N LYS A 263 -2.26 2.20 -18.52
CA LYS A 263 -2.23 1.70 -19.91
C LYS A 263 -1.40 0.43 -20.06
N LYS A 264 -0.31 0.30 -19.30
CA LYS A 264 0.54 -0.90 -19.34
C LYS A 264 -0.22 -2.14 -18.81
N MET A 265 -1.04 -1.97 -17.77
CA MET A 265 -1.85 -3.04 -17.22
C MET A 265 -3.06 -3.39 -18.11
N TYR A 266 -3.66 -2.36 -18.73
CA TYR A 266 -4.86 -2.47 -19.56
C TYR A 266 -4.58 -2.02 -21.00
N SER A 267 -3.65 -2.69 -21.67
CA SER A 267 -3.12 -2.27 -22.99
C SER A 267 -4.17 -2.25 -24.11
N LYS A 268 -5.23 -3.05 -23.97
CA LYS A 268 -6.37 -3.10 -24.91
C LYS A 268 -7.55 -2.23 -24.47
N GLY A 269 -7.38 -1.44 -23.41
CA GLY A 269 -8.44 -0.68 -22.75
C GLY A 269 -9.10 -1.45 -21.62
N VAL A 270 -10.10 -0.81 -21.01
CA VAL A 270 -10.84 -1.32 -19.85
C VAL A 270 -12.28 -1.66 -20.21
N LYS A 271 -12.81 -2.69 -19.55
CA LYS A 271 -14.23 -3.01 -19.46
C LYS A 271 -14.71 -2.65 -18.06
N VAL A 272 -15.87 -2.01 -17.97
CA VAL A 272 -16.50 -1.60 -16.71
C VAL A 272 -17.81 -2.34 -16.55
N THR A 273 -18.05 -2.90 -15.38
CA THR A 273 -19.35 -3.43 -14.95
C THR A 273 -19.74 -2.71 -13.67
N ILE A 274 -20.93 -2.12 -13.66
CA ILE A 274 -21.51 -1.49 -12.47
C ILE A 274 -22.65 -2.37 -11.97
N GLN A 275 -22.65 -2.68 -10.68
CA GLN A 275 -23.79 -3.25 -9.96
C GLN A 275 -24.33 -2.16 -9.03
N GLY A 276 -25.65 -1.94 -9.06
CA GLY A 276 -26.32 -0.80 -8.42
C GLY A 276 -26.62 0.33 -9.39
N SER A 277 -27.06 1.47 -8.87
CA SER A 277 -27.51 2.62 -9.66
C SER A 277 -26.43 3.69 -9.72
N ALA A 278 -25.63 3.67 -10.78
CA ALA A 278 -24.68 4.73 -11.11
C ALA A 278 -24.46 4.82 -12.63
N GLN A 279 -24.09 5.99 -13.11
CA GLN A 279 -23.62 6.20 -14.48
C GLN A 279 -22.10 6.13 -14.51
N TYR A 280 -21.52 5.77 -15.65
CA TYR A 280 -20.08 5.83 -15.83
C TYR A 280 -19.68 6.29 -17.22
N GLN A 281 -18.49 6.86 -17.32
CA GLN A 281 -17.84 7.23 -18.56
C GLN A 281 -16.40 6.73 -18.54
N ILE A 282 -15.96 6.11 -19.64
CA ILE A 282 -14.55 5.79 -19.85
C ILE A 282 -13.93 6.93 -20.64
N VAL A 283 -12.94 7.60 -20.07
CA VAL A 283 -12.12 8.61 -20.75
C VAL A 283 -10.86 7.90 -21.26
N PRO A 284 -10.74 7.66 -22.57
CA PRO A 284 -9.62 6.92 -23.13
C PRO A 284 -8.31 7.71 -23.06
N CYS A 285 -7.22 6.96 -23.19
CA CYS A 285 -5.83 7.37 -23.14
C CYS A 285 -5.35 8.30 -24.29
N GLN A 286 -6.25 9.02 -25.00
CA GLN A 286 -5.86 9.79 -26.19
C GLN A 286 -4.92 10.97 -25.83
N ASP A 287 -5.21 11.67 -24.72
CA ASP A 287 -4.43 12.83 -24.26
C ASP A 287 -3.78 12.64 -22.86
N SER A 288 -3.93 11.46 -22.26
CA SER A 288 -3.39 11.11 -20.93
C SER A 288 -2.67 9.77 -21.02
N PRO A 289 -1.58 9.53 -20.25
CA PRO A 289 -0.88 8.26 -20.31
C PRO A 289 -1.69 7.06 -19.78
N ASN A 290 -2.79 7.32 -19.05
CA ASN A 290 -3.64 6.31 -18.43
C ASN A 290 -5.11 6.58 -18.77
N SER A 291 -5.93 5.52 -18.84
CA SER A 291 -7.37 5.70 -19.01
C SER A 291 -8.01 6.07 -17.68
N LYS A 292 -9.12 6.82 -17.72
CA LYS A 292 -9.92 7.10 -16.52
C LYS A 292 -11.30 6.48 -16.63
N VAL A 293 -11.83 5.98 -15.52
CA VAL A 293 -13.25 5.65 -15.39
C VAL A 293 -13.85 6.65 -14.41
N LEU A 294 -14.79 7.43 -14.91
CA LEU A 294 -15.54 8.42 -14.14
C LEU A 294 -16.88 7.79 -13.76
N ILE A 295 -17.24 7.81 -12.48
CA ILE A 295 -18.53 7.32 -11.97
C ILE A 295 -19.33 8.51 -11.46
N PHE A 296 -20.61 8.56 -11.81
CA PHE A 296 -21.53 9.66 -11.50
C PHE A 296 -22.83 9.13 -10.91
N ASN A 297 -23.49 10.00 -10.14
CA ASN A 297 -24.83 9.80 -9.62
C ASN A 297 -24.96 8.46 -8.86
N MET A 298 -23.96 8.13 -8.02
CA MET A 298 -24.00 6.91 -7.22
C MET A 298 -25.17 6.94 -6.23
N GLN A 299 -25.94 5.86 -6.17
CA GLN A 299 -27.00 5.67 -5.19
C GLN A 299 -26.71 4.44 -4.32
N ASP A 300 -27.01 4.55 -3.03
CA ASP A 300 -26.87 3.48 -2.04
C ASP A 300 -25.52 2.74 -2.14
N HIS A 301 -25.54 1.47 -2.52
CA HIS A 301 -24.36 0.64 -2.65
C HIS A 301 -24.02 0.38 -4.11
N ILE A 302 -22.78 0.70 -4.49
CA ILE A 302 -22.24 0.46 -5.83
C ILE A 302 -21.09 -0.53 -5.76
N VAL A 303 -21.08 -1.47 -6.71
CA VAL A 303 -19.90 -2.30 -7.01
C VAL A 303 -19.44 -1.98 -8.42
N ALA A 304 -18.26 -1.38 -8.53
CA ALA A 304 -17.58 -1.15 -9.80
C ALA A 304 -16.51 -2.22 -10.02
N ILE A 305 -16.61 -2.94 -11.12
CA ILE A 305 -15.66 -3.98 -11.53
C ILE A 305 -14.97 -3.51 -12.81
N ILE A 306 -13.66 -3.34 -12.74
CA ILE A 306 -12.80 -2.90 -13.85
C ILE A 306 -11.92 -4.07 -14.26
N GLY A 307 -11.99 -4.45 -15.53
CA GLY A 307 -11.19 -5.53 -16.10
C GLY A 307 -10.63 -5.20 -17.47
N PRO A 308 -9.83 -6.09 -18.07
CA PRO A 308 -9.38 -5.92 -19.45
C PRO A 308 -10.56 -6.02 -20.45
N LYS A 309 -10.45 -5.28 -21.56
CA LYS A 309 -11.35 -5.39 -22.71
C LYS A 309 -11.07 -6.65 -23.54
#